data_AF-A0A8J4SSP5-F1
#
_entry.id   AF-A0A8J4SSP5-F1
#
_cell.length_a   1.000
_cell.length_b   1.000
_cell.length_c   1.000
_cell.angle_alpha   90.00
_cell.angle_beta   90.00
_cell.angle_gamma   90.00
#
_symmetry.space_group_name_H-M   'P 1'
#
loop_
_entity.id
_entity.type
_entity.pdbx_description
1 polymer ?
#
loop_
_entity_poly.entity_id
_entity_poly.type
_entity_poly.pdbx_seq_one_letter_code
_entity_poly.pdbx_strand_id
1 'polypeptide(L)'
;MCSIEGSCSCSVDSTTKAIQDCRRETCIKCKGSRGPPAVIIRSDDPALCRLCFLDACLHKFKSAFGKTQVVPDGVNVAVGFSGGVSSLVLLNLLKQHTKRRFLPKVFYLSEPNTPEAELHTIEDSMRTSGFEYYTFDPEQ
;
A
#
# COMPACT_ATOMS: atom_id res chain seq x y z
N MET A 1 -61.34 20.01 3.06
CA MET A 1 -60.98 19.33 4.32
C MET A 1 -60.62 17.89 4.01
N CYS A 2 -59.35 17.54 4.16
CA CYS A 2 -58.86 16.19 4.50
C CYS A 2 -57.42 16.39 4.98
N SER A 3 -57.26 16.50 6.30
CA SER A 3 -55.97 16.56 6.97
C SER A 3 -55.36 15.16 6.96
N ILE A 4 -54.20 15.00 6.35
CA ILE A 4 -53.30 13.87 6.63
C ILE A 4 -52.10 14.44 7.37
N GLU A 5 -52.18 14.36 8.69
CA GLU A 5 -51.02 14.40 9.56
C GLU A 5 -50.38 13.01 9.48
N GLY A 6 -49.34 12.90 8.66
CA GLY A 6 -48.46 11.74 8.63
C GLY A 6 -47.05 12.24 8.89
N SER A 7 -46.65 12.36 10.16
CA SER A 7 -45.27 12.53 10.53
C SER A 7 -44.50 11.28 10.13
N CYS A 8 -43.90 11.29 8.94
CA CYS A 8 -42.93 10.29 8.56
C CYS A 8 -41.65 10.59 9.34
N SER A 9 -41.53 10.05 10.55
CA SER A 9 -40.26 9.94 11.26
C SER A 9 -39.44 8.84 10.58
N CYS A 10 -38.83 9.18 9.44
CA CYS A 10 -37.87 8.31 8.80
C CYS A 10 -36.71 8.06 9.78
N SER A 11 -36.65 6.82 10.28
CA SER A 11 -35.60 6.30 11.17
C SER A 11 -34.32 6.02 10.37
N VAL A 12 -33.80 7.05 9.70
CA VAL A 12 -32.65 6.94 8.78
C VAL A 12 -31.32 6.68 9.51
N ASP A 13 -31.19 7.10 10.77
CA ASP A 13 -29.92 6.99 11.49
C ASP A 13 -29.58 5.55 11.93
N SER A 14 -30.57 4.81 12.44
CA SER A 14 -30.36 3.42 12.92
C SER A 14 -30.07 2.45 11.78
N THR A 15 -30.72 2.65 10.63
CA THR A 15 -30.55 1.81 9.44
C THR A 15 -29.18 2.04 8.80
N THR A 16 -28.70 3.27 8.76
CA THR A 16 -27.37 3.61 8.24
C THR A 16 -26.26 3.03 9.10
N LYS A 17 -26.41 3.07 10.44
CA LYS A 17 -25.49 2.41 11.38
C LYS A 17 -25.43 0.89 11.17
N ALA A 18 -26.58 0.23 11.10
CA ALA A 18 -26.63 -1.22 10.90
C ALA A 18 -26.01 -1.65 9.56
N ILE A 19 -26.29 -0.91 8.48
CA ILE A 19 -25.67 -1.15 7.17
C ILE A 19 -24.16 -0.89 7.21
N GLN A 20 -23.71 0.12 7.96
CA GLN A 20 -22.30 0.45 8.10
C GLN A 20 -21.54 -0.61 8.91
N ASP A 21 -22.15 -1.18 9.96
CA ASP A 21 -21.56 -2.28 10.73
C ASP A 21 -21.51 -3.59 9.93
N CYS A 22 -22.56 -3.95 9.18
CA CYS A 22 -22.53 -5.13 8.31
C CYS A 22 -21.42 -5.06 7.24
N ARG A 23 -21.04 -3.88 6.76
CA ARG A 23 -19.93 -3.69 5.81
C ARG A 23 -18.55 -3.91 6.43
N ARG A 24 -18.47 -4.04 7.75
CA ARG A 24 -17.22 -4.22 8.51
C ARG A 24 -17.01 -5.65 8.99
N GLU A 25 -18.02 -6.51 8.93
CA GLU A 25 -17.97 -7.88 9.42
C GLU A 25 -17.25 -8.85 8.47
N THR A 26 -17.30 -8.61 7.16
CA THR A 26 -16.67 -9.49 6.17
C THR A 26 -15.89 -8.70 5.13
N CYS A 27 -14.82 -9.31 4.61
CA CYS A 27 -14.06 -8.68 3.54
C CYS A 27 -14.91 -8.58 2.27
N ILE A 28 -15.07 -7.37 1.74
CA ILE A 28 -15.96 -7.14 0.60
C ILE A 28 -15.52 -7.85 -0.69
N LYS A 29 -14.21 -8.01 -0.89
CA LYS A 29 -13.62 -8.58 -2.11
C LYS A 29 -13.72 -10.10 -2.16
N CYS A 30 -13.40 -10.78 -1.06
CA CYS A 30 -13.36 -12.24 -1.00
C CYS A 30 -14.49 -12.88 -0.20
N LYS A 31 -15.40 -12.07 0.37
CA LYS A 31 -16.53 -12.50 1.20
C LYS A 31 -16.10 -13.42 2.35
N GLY A 32 -14.94 -13.14 2.96
CA GLY A 32 -14.40 -13.90 4.10
C GLY A 32 -13.57 -15.14 3.75
N SER A 33 -13.56 -15.60 2.49
CA SER A 33 -12.80 -16.80 2.08
C SER A 33 -11.28 -16.71 2.27
N ARG A 34 -10.72 -15.49 2.37
CA ARG A 34 -9.28 -15.24 2.56
C ARG A 34 -8.96 -14.68 3.95
N GLY A 35 -9.84 -14.89 4.92
CA GLY A 35 -9.70 -14.44 6.29
C GLY A 35 -10.56 -13.22 6.66
N PRO A 36 -10.52 -12.81 7.94
CA PRO A 36 -11.38 -11.76 8.47
C PRO A 36 -10.97 -10.37 7.97
N PRO A 37 -11.89 -9.38 8.07
CA PRO A 37 -11.56 -7.96 7.93
C PRO A 37 -10.35 -7.55 8.78
N ALA A 38 -9.47 -6.74 8.23
CA ALA A 38 -8.26 -6.27 8.90
C ALA A 38 -8.04 -4.75 8.77
N VAL A 39 -8.58 -4.13 7.71
CA VAL A 39 -8.39 -2.70 7.44
C VAL A 39 -9.62 -2.09 6.79
N ILE A 40 -9.90 -0.85 7.20
CA ILE A 40 -10.85 0.07 6.61
C ILE A 40 -10.04 1.31 6.23
N ILE A 41 -10.00 1.66 4.94
CA ILE A 41 -9.13 2.75 4.45
C ILE A 41 -9.76 4.11 4.75
N ARG A 42 -11.08 4.23 4.56
CA ARG A 42 -11.90 5.40 4.88
C ARG A 42 -13.17 4.94 5.60
N SER A 43 -13.79 5.79 6.39
CA SER A 43 -14.97 5.44 7.19
C SER A 43 -16.16 4.92 6.37
N ASP A 44 -16.24 5.32 5.11
CA ASP A 44 -17.20 4.94 4.07
C ASP A 44 -16.73 3.75 3.21
N ASP A 45 -15.44 3.40 3.26
CA ASP A 45 -14.90 2.27 2.51
C ASP A 45 -15.32 0.93 3.14
N PRO A 46 -15.64 -0.07 2.31
CA PRO A 46 -15.91 -1.41 2.79
C PRO A 46 -14.64 -2.08 3.35
N ALA A 47 -14.80 -2.96 4.34
CA ALA A 47 -13.65 -3.57 4.99
C ALA A 47 -12.92 -4.59 4.09
N LEU A 48 -11.60 -4.65 4.24
CA LEU A 48 -10.72 -5.56 3.51
C LEU A 48 -9.98 -6.48 4.48
N CYS A 49 -9.87 -7.77 4.14
CA CYS A 49 -8.90 -8.64 4.80
C CYS A 49 -7.48 -8.26 4.38
N ARG A 50 -6.49 -8.69 5.16
CA ARG A 50 -5.06 -8.41 4.94
C ARG A 50 -4.63 -8.72 3.50
N LEU A 51 -4.98 -9.90 2.98
CA LEU A 51 -4.57 -10.33 1.64
C LEU A 51 -5.22 -9.47 0.54
N CYS A 52 -6.52 -9.20 0.64
CA CYS A 52 -7.24 -8.32 -0.29
C CYS A 52 -6.70 -6.89 -0.32
N PHE A 53 -6.23 -6.39 0.84
CA PHE A 53 -5.60 -5.08 0.95
C PHE A 53 -4.23 -5.05 0.27
N LEU A 54 -3.35 -6.03 0.57
CA LEU A 54 -2.03 -6.11 -0.05
C LEU A 54 -2.11 -6.25 -1.59
N ASP A 55 -3.03 -7.09 -2.09
CA ASP A 55 -3.32 -7.20 -3.53
C ASP A 55 -3.75 -5.85 -4.13
N ALA A 56 -4.58 -5.09 -3.40
CA ALA A 56 -5.04 -3.78 -3.84
C ALA A 56 -3.90 -2.76 -3.90
N CYS A 57 -2.99 -2.77 -2.93
CA CYS A 57 -1.78 -1.94 -2.93
C CYS A 57 -0.90 -2.26 -4.13
N LEU A 58 -0.60 -3.55 -4.38
CA LEU A 58 0.18 -3.98 -5.53
C LEU A 58 -0.49 -3.61 -6.87
N HIS A 59 -1.81 -3.73 -6.96
CA HIS A 59 -2.57 -3.33 -8.15
C HIS A 59 -2.49 -1.82 -8.41
N LYS A 60 -2.66 -0.99 -7.37
CA LYS A 60 -2.53 0.48 -7.48
C LYS A 60 -1.10 0.88 -7.88
N PHE A 61 -0.10 0.25 -7.28
CA PHE A 61 1.31 0.46 -7.63
C PHE A 61 1.58 0.17 -9.12
N LYS A 62 1.20 -1.03 -9.61
CA LYS A 62 1.34 -1.40 -11.03
C LYS A 62 0.61 -0.43 -11.96
N SER A 63 -0.59 -0.01 -11.58
CA SER A 63 -1.41 0.91 -12.37
C SER A 63 -0.79 2.30 -12.48
N ALA A 64 -0.04 2.76 -11.48
CA ALA A 64 0.62 4.06 -11.50
C ALA A 64 1.65 4.16 -12.65
N PHE A 65 2.45 3.13 -12.86
CA PHE A 65 3.44 3.07 -13.96
C PHE A 65 2.81 2.83 -15.34
N GLY A 66 1.66 2.15 -15.39
CA GLY A 66 0.97 1.87 -16.65
C GLY A 66 0.26 3.11 -17.22
N LYS A 67 -0.43 3.88 -16.37
CA LYS A 67 -1.27 5.01 -16.82
C LYS A 67 -0.49 6.27 -17.15
N THR A 68 0.56 6.54 -16.37
CA THR A 68 1.28 7.83 -16.46
C THR A 68 2.40 7.79 -17.51
N GLN A 69 2.80 6.59 -17.97
CA GLN A 69 3.97 6.37 -18.82
C GLN A 69 5.23 7.14 -18.36
N VAL A 70 5.35 7.40 -17.05
CA VAL A 70 6.43 8.22 -16.47
C VAL A 70 7.81 7.62 -16.74
N VAL A 71 7.89 6.30 -16.90
CA VAL A 71 9.14 5.58 -17.13
C VAL A 71 9.08 4.89 -18.49
N PRO A 72 10.02 5.20 -19.41
CA PRO A 72 10.17 4.48 -20.67
C PRO A 72 10.53 3.01 -20.47
N ASP A 73 10.30 2.20 -21.50
CA ASP A 73 10.59 0.76 -21.43
C ASP A 73 12.11 0.51 -21.55
N GLY A 74 12.61 -0.45 -20.76
CA GLY A 74 14.00 -0.91 -20.74
C GLY A 74 14.97 -0.04 -19.96
N VAL A 75 14.55 1.07 -19.33
CA VAL A 75 15.48 1.99 -18.68
C VAL A 75 15.84 1.58 -17.25
N ASN A 76 17.06 1.96 -16.83
CA ASN A 76 17.47 1.89 -15.43
C ASN A 76 16.79 3.02 -14.64
N VAL A 77 16.22 2.69 -13.48
CA VAL A 77 15.58 3.64 -12.58
C VAL A 77 16.28 3.58 -11.23
N ALA A 78 16.82 4.72 -10.81
CA ALA A 78 17.36 4.88 -9.47
C ALA A 78 16.22 4.91 -8.44
N VAL A 79 16.30 4.05 -7.43
CA VAL A 79 15.35 3.96 -6.32
C VAL A 79 16.06 4.37 -5.05
N GLY A 80 15.71 5.53 -4.50
CA GLY A 80 16.18 5.95 -3.19
C GLY A 80 15.58 5.06 -2.10
N PHE A 81 16.45 4.43 -1.32
CA PHE A 81 16.11 3.63 -0.16
C PHE A 81 16.68 4.30 1.07
N SER A 82 15.86 4.45 2.11
CA SER A 82 16.23 5.17 3.33
C SER A 82 16.21 4.30 4.58
N GLY A 83 15.89 3.01 4.46
CA GLY A 83 15.63 2.13 5.61
C GLY A 83 14.26 2.29 6.26
N GLY A 84 13.59 3.43 6.07
CA GLY A 84 12.26 3.69 6.62
C GLY A 84 11.13 2.81 6.03
N VAL A 85 9.99 2.81 6.72
CA VAL A 85 8.82 1.97 6.35
C VAL A 85 8.35 2.20 4.91
N SER A 86 8.29 3.45 4.46
CA SER A 86 7.81 3.79 3.12
C SER A 86 8.73 3.23 2.02
N SER A 87 10.04 3.38 2.18
CA SER A 87 11.03 2.88 1.21
C SER A 87 11.13 1.36 1.25
N LEU A 88 10.93 0.72 2.42
CA LEU A 88 10.81 -0.73 2.56
C LEU A 88 9.55 -1.29 1.87
N VAL A 89 8.40 -0.63 2.03
CA VAL A 89 7.18 -1.01 1.32
C VAL A 89 7.36 -0.85 -0.19
N LEU A 90 7.98 0.25 -0.64
CA LEU A 90 8.30 0.45 -2.06
C LEU A 90 9.20 -0.67 -2.60
N LEU A 91 10.25 -1.03 -1.87
CA LEU A 91 11.17 -2.10 -2.24
C LEU A 91 10.45 -3.47 -2.36
N ASN A 92 9.54 -3.76 -1.42
CA ASN A 92 8.74 -4.97 -1.47
C ASN A 92 7.72 -4.96 -2.63
N LEU A 93 7.04 -3.84 -2.89
CA LEU A 93 6.12 -3.69 -4.02
C LEU A 93 6.85 -3.82 -5.36
N LEU A 94 8.05 -3.24 -5.44
CA LEU A 94 8.97 -3.45 -6.55
C LEU A 94 9.19 -4.94 -6.68
N LYS A 95 9.77 -5.65 -5.69
CA LYS A 95 10.04 -7.10 -5.74
C LYS A 95 8.85 -7.92 -6.28
N GLN A 96 7.65 -7.69 -5.78
CA GLN A 96 6.43 -8.40 -6.19
C GLN A 96 5.95 -8.08 -7.63
N HIS A 97 6.32 -6.92 -8.18
CA HIS A 97 5.97 -6.54 -9.54
C HIS A 97 6.96 -7.13 -10.58
N THR A 98 6.99 -8.44 -10.79
CA THR A 98 7.99 -9.06 -11.68
C THR A 98 7.99 -8.57 -13.13
N LYS A 99 6.82 -8.27 -13.71
CA LYS A 99 6.66 -7.75 -15.08
C LYS A 99 6.79 -6.22 -15.18
N ARG A 100 7.87 -5.64 -14.63
CA ARG A 100 8.19 -4.21 -14.76
C ARG A 100 8.73 -3.94 -16.15
N ARG A 101 8.48 -2.73 -16.66
CA ARG A 101 9.09 -2.22 -17.90
C ARG A 101 10.44 -1.54 -17.68
N PHE A 102 10.87 -1.42 -16.43
CA PHE A 102 12.10 -0.75 -16.04
C PHE A 102 12.92 -1.64 -15.09
N LEU A 103 14.20 -1.30 -14.96
CA LEU A 103 15.18 -2.01 -14.16
C LEU A 103 15.52 -1.17 -12.92
N PRO A 104 15.02 -1.54 -11.72
CA PRO A 104 15.32 -0.80 -10.50
C PRO A 104 16.78 -1.03 -10.08
N LYS A 105 17.49 0.06 -9.76
CA LYS A 105 18.77 0.05 -9.04
C LYS A 105 18.58 0.80 -7.73
N VAL A 106 18.91 0.17 -6.61
CA VAL A 106 18.61 0.69 -5.27
C VAL A 106 19.80 1.48 -4.74
N PHE A 107 19.56 2.65 -4.17
CA PHE A 107 20.60 3.51 -3.63
C PHE A 107 20.26 3.90 -2.21
N TYR A 108 21.19 3.69 -1.29
CA TYR A 108 21.13 4.22 0.07
C TYR A 108 22.18 5.32 0.22
N LEU A 109 21.75 6.48 0.71
CA LEU A 109 22.63 7.57 1.11
C LEU A 109 22.90 7.40 2.61
N SER A 110 24.15 7.13 2.97
CA SER A 110 24.54 7.03 4.36
C SER A 110 24.49 8.39 5.02
N GLU A 111 23.85 8.47 6.18
CA GLU A 111 23.87 9.66 7.02
C GLU A 111 25.07 9.57 7.99
N PRO A 112 25.70 10.72 8.32
CA PRO A 112 26.75 10.72 9.31
C PRO A 112 26.18 10.28 10.67
N ASN A 113 26.89 9.40 11.36
CA ASN A 113 26.51 8.81 12.64
C ASN A 113 25.35 7.80 12.60
N THR A 114 24.97 7.25 11.44
CA THR A 114 24.09 6.08 11.43
C THR A 114 24.75 4.91 12.18
N PRO A 115 24.09 4.28 13.16
CA PRO A 115 24.65 3.13 13.87
C PRO A 115 24.94 1.96 12.92
N GLU A 116 26.07 1.26 13.12
CA GLU A 116 26.47 0.10 12.30
C GLU A 116 25.39 -0.98 12.20
N ALA A 117 24.65 -1.22 13.29
CA ALA A 117 23.56 -2.20 13.31
C ALA A 117 22.38 -1.78 12.40
N GLU A 118 22.11 -0.48 12.29
CA GLU A 118 21.08 0.05 11.40
C GLU A 118 21.54 -0.05 9.94
N LEU A 119 22.80 0.30 9.66
CA LEU A 119 23.40 0.11 8.33
C LEU A 119 23.30 -1.35 7.87
N HIS A 120 23.67 -2.30 8.73
CA HIS A 120 23.55 -3.73 8.42
C HIS A 120 22.10 -4.13 8.09
N THR A 121 21.12 -3.61 8.84
CA THR A 121 19.70 -3.89 8.61
C THR A 121 19.21 -3.33 7.27
N ILE A 122 19.69 -2.13 6.92
CA ILE A 122 19.38 -1.45 5.66
C ILE A 122 19.99 -2.23 4.49
N GLU A 123 21.26 -2.60 4.59
CA GLU A 123 21.95 -3.41 3.59
C GLU A 123 21.30 -4.78 3.40
N ASP A 124 20.93 -5.46 4.48
CA ASP A 124 20.22 -6.74 4.41
C ASP A 124 18.89 -6.63 3.68
N SER A 125 18.16 -5.52 3.91
CA SER A 125 16.90 -5.24 3.24
C SER A 125 17.10 -5.04 1.73
N MET A 126 18.11 -4.27 1.35
CA MET A 126 18.47 -4.06 -0.07
C MET A 126 18.95 -5.37 -0.72
N ARG A 127 19.82 -6.12 -0.06
CA ARG A 127 20.34 -7.41 -0.54
C ARG A 127 19.22 -8.43 -0.75
N THR A 128 18.32 -8.56 0.22
CA THR A 128 17.19 -9.51 0.18
C THR A 128 16.16 -9.15 -0.90
N SER A 129 16.17 -7.92 -1.39
CA SER A 129 15.31 -7.50 -2.51
C SER A 129 15.67 -8.20 -3.82
N GLY A 130 16.95 -8.60 -3.99
CA GLY A 130 17.48 -9.17 -5.23
C GLY A 130 17.74 -8.14 -6.34
N PHE A 131 17.59 -6.85 -6.06
CA PHE A 131 17.99 -5.78 -6.97
C PHE A 131 19.47 -5.45 -6.79
N GLU A 132 20.09 -4.96 -7.85
CA GLU A 132 21.39 -4.30 -7.77
C GLU A 132 21.28 -3.08 -6.83
N TYR A 133 22.20 -2.96 -5.88
CA TYR A 133 22.17 -1.92 -4.85
C TYR A 133 23.53 -1.27 -4.64
N TYR A 134 23.49 -0.02 -4.16
CA TYR A 134 24.66 0.82 -3.89
C TYR A 134 24.46 1.57 -2.59
N THR A 135 25.54 1.68 -1.82
CA THR A 135 25.64 2.58 -0.66
C THR A 135 26.57 3.73 -1.04
N PHE A 136 26.18 4.96 -0.69
CA PHE A 136 26.99 6.15 -0.93
C PHE A 136 27.21 6.88 0.38
N ASP A 137 28.47 7.14 0.70
CA ASP A 137 28.88 7.98 1.82
C ASP A 137 29.34 9.33 1.24
N PRO A 138 28.62 10.44 1.48
CA PRO A 138 28.96 11.74 0.93
C PRO A 138 30.22 12.37 1.54
N GLU A 139 30.76 11.81 2.64
CA GLU A 139 31.92 12.35 3.34
C GLU A 139 33.25 11.65 2.96
N GLN A 140 33.21 10.63 2.10
CA GLN A 140 34.39 9.95 1.52
C GLN A 140 34.82 10.56 0.19
#